data_AF-A0A847HL97-F1
#
_entry.id   AF-A0A847HL97-F1
#
_cell.length_a   1.000
_cell.length_b   1.000
_cell.length_c   1.000
_cell.angle_alpha   90.00
_cell.angle_beta   90.00
_cell.angle_gamma   90.00
#
_symmetry.space_group_name_H-M   'P 1'
#
loop_
_entity.id
_entity.type
_entity.pdbx_description
1 polymer ?
#
loop_
_entity_poly.entity_id
_entity_poly.type
_entity_poly.pdbx_seq_one_letter_code
_entity_poly.pdbx_strand_id
1 'polypeptide(L)'
;AKGFGDANFRLHIVDNSPQFHIGADQGQSMNISMSNMSAEALGVANIDMTTVKGASAALGRINKAIDLVSAERSKMGAFQNRLEFAINNLRNTHSNLTSSESRIRDADIAMEMIEFTRNQIISQSGTAMLAQANMVPQGVLQLLQ
;
A
#
# COMPACT_ATOMS: atom_id res chain seq x y z
N ALA A 1 26.67 51.96 8.88
CA ALA A 1 26.85 50.99 7.77
C ALA A 1 25.77 49.92 7.91
N LYS A 2 24.77 49.93 7.02
CA LYS A 2 23.78 48.83 6.96
C LYS A 2 24.50 47.63 6.34
N GLY A 3 24.85 46.65 7.17
CA GLY A 3 25.46 45.41 6.72
C GLY A 3 24.46 44.64 5.88
N PHE A 4 24.82 44.37 4.63
CA PHE A 4 24.10 43.45 3.76
C PHE A 4 24.34 42.03 4.28
N GLY A 5 23.49 41.57 5.20
CA GLY A 5 23.39 40.16 5.54
C GLY A 5 22.74 39.43 4.37
N ASP A 6 23.39 38.40 3.85
CA ASP A 6 22.84 37.54 2.80
C ASP A 6 21.47 36.99 3.24
N ALA A 7 20.43 37.35 2.50
CA ALA A 7 19.05 36.94 2.75
C ALA A 7 18.79 35.46 2.42
N ASN A 8 19.81 34.70 2.00
CA ASN A 8 19.70 33.32 1.56
C ASN A 8 20.35 32.32 2.52
N PHE A 9 20.14 32.46 3.84
CA PHE A 9 20.40 31.35 4.74
C PHE A 9 19.39 30.22 4.49
N ARG A 10 19.78 29.24 3.68
CA ARG A 10 19.00 28.01 3.45
C ARG A 10 19.63 26.88 4.26
N LEU A 11 19.06 26.59 5.42
CA LEU A 11 19.37 25.37 6.17
C LEU A 11 18.65 24.20 5.50
N HIS A 12 19.39 23.38 4.76
CA HIS A 12 18.86 22.12 4.24
C HIS A 12 19.01 21.03 5.32
N ILE A 13 17.94 20.77 6.07
CA ILE A 13 17.89 19.63 6.99
C ILE A 13 17.53 18.39 6.18
N VAL A 14 18.50 17.51 5.95
CA VAL A 14 18.23 16.17 5.41
C VAL A 14 17.76 15.30 6.56
N ASP A 15 16.49 14.92 6.55
CA ASP A 15 15.99 13.87 7.43
C ASP A 15 16.48 12.52 6.88
N ASN A 16 17.56 12.00 7.46
CA ASN A 16 18.11 10.68 7.12
C ASN A 16 17.42 9.54 7.89
N SER A 17 16.22 9.78 8.44
CA SER A 17 15.46 8.70 9.07
C SER A 17 14.98 7.69 8.02
N PRO A 18 15.07 6.38 8.30
CA PRO A 18 14.47 5.36 7.46
C PRO A 18 12.99 5.62 7.20
N GLN A 19 12.61 5.64 5.93
CA GLN A 19 11.22 5.81 5.50
C GLN A 19 10.69 4.49 4.94
N PHE A 20 9.53 4.07 5.44
CA PHE A 20 8.81 2.89 4.97
C PHE A 20 7.58 3.33 4.19
N HIS A 21 7.39 2.82 2.97
CA HIS A 21 6.14 3.01 2.22
C HIS A 21 5.11 2.00 2.72
N ILE A 22 3.98 2.48 3.22
CA ILE A 22 2.96 1.67 3.93
C ILE A 22 1.60 1.74 3.25
N GLY A 23 1.58 2.03 1.95
CA GLY A 23 0.35 2.15 1.17
C GLY A 23 0.61 2.13 -0.33
N ALA A 24 -0.44 2.32 -1.12
CA ALA A 24 -0.37 2.28 -2.59
C ALA A 24 -0.14 3.66 -3.22
N ASP A 25 -0.48 4.73 -2.50
CA ASP A 25 -0.48 6.10 -3.03
C ASP A 25 0.71 6.93 -2.52
N GLN A 26 1.05 7.97 -3.29
CA GLN A 26 2.07 8.95 -2.90
C GLN A 26 1.72 9.59 -1.55
N GLY A 27 2.74 9.72 -0.68
CA GLY A 27 2.58 10.31 0.66
C GLY A 27 2.20 9.33 1.75
N GLN A 28 1.90 8.06 1.42
CA GLN A 28 1.63 7.00 2.41
C GLN A 28 2.92 6.39 2.94
N SER A 29 3.72 7.19 3.64
CA SER A 29 5.01 6.78 4.19
C SER A 29 5.10 7.00 5.69
N MET A 30 5.84 6.13 6.37
CA MET A 30 6.11 6.19 7.80
C MET A 30 7.61 6.34 8.02
N ASN A 31 8.00 7.44 8.65
CA ASN A 31 9.39 7.66 9.06
C ASN A 31 9.60 7.01 10.42
N ILE A 32 10.63 6.18 10.55
CA ILE A 32 11.02 5.53 11.80
C ILE A 32 12.41 6.03 12.17
N SER A 33 12.51 6.70 13.30
CA SER A 33 13.79 7.16 13.86
C SER A 33 14.03 6.51 15.22
N MET A 34 15.26 6.03 15.41
CA MET A 34 15.75 5.54 16.70
C MET A 34 16.87 6.45 17.17
N SER A 35 16.78 6.91 18.41
CA SER A 35 17.83 7.73 19.00
C SER A 35 19.09 6.88 19.28
N ASN A 36 20.27 7.50 19.39
CA ASN A 36 21.50 6.78 19.73
C ASN A 36 21.39 6.13 21.12
N MET A 37 21.45 4.80 21.19
CA MET A 37 21.36 4.02 22.44
C MET A 37 22.72 3.46 22.92
N SER A 38 23.83 4.05 22.47
CA SER A 38 25.17 3.68 22.97
C SER A 38 25.34 4.03 24.46
N ALA A 39 26.30 3.38 25.12
CA ALA A 39 26.61 3.64 26.53
C ALA A 39 26.97 5.11 26.80
N GLU A 40 27.63 5.78 25.85
CA GLU A 40 27.96 7.20 25.94
C GLU A 40 26.69 8.07 25.88
N ALA A 41 25.81 7.81 24.90
CA ALA A 41 24.55 8.55 24.75
C ALA A 41 23.58 8.32 25.92
N LEU A 42 23.61 7.14 26.54
CA LEU A 42 22.84 6.80 27.73
C LEU A 42 23.50 7.27 29.04
N GLY A 43 24.71 7.82 29.00
CA GLY A 43 25.42 8.33 30.18
C GLY A 43 25.95 7.24 31.13
N VAL A 44 26.10 6.02 30.65
CA VAL A 44 26.55 4.83 31.40
C VAL A 44 27.91 4.30 30.95
N ALA A 45 28.65 5.04 30.10
CA ALA A 45 29.97 4.63 29.65
C ALA A 45 31.02 4.61 30.78
N ASN A 46 31.01 5.61 31.66
CA ASN A 46 31.96 5.75 32.76
C ASN A 46 31.23 5.80 34.10
N ILE A 47 31.03 4.63 34.68
CA ILE A 47 30.35 4.45 35.96
C ILE A 47 31.39 4.12 37.04
N ASP A 48 31.43 4.91 38.11
CA ASP A 48 32.31 4.63 39.25
C ASP A 48 31.57 3.80 40.30
N MET A 49 32.07 2.58 40.54
CA MET A 49 31.55 1.64 41.54
C MET A 49 32.53 1.44 42.72
N THR A 50 33.62 2.20 42.77
CA THR A 50 34.69 2.03 43.78
C THR A 50 34.36 2.68 45.12
N THR A 51 33.44 3.64 45.13
CA THR A 51 32.99 4.36 46.34
C THR A 51 31.49 4.21 46.55
N VAL A 52 31.02 4.25 47.80
CA VAL A 52 29.57 4.20 48.12
C VAL A 52 28.81 5.35 47.46
N LYS A 53 29.41 6.55 47.41
CA LYS A 53 28.83 7.72 46.73
C LYS A 53 28.79 7.54 45.21
N GLY A 54 29.86 7.00 44.63
CA GLY A 54 29.93 6.66 43.20
C GLY A 54 28.85 5.65 42.82
N ALA A 55 28.71 4.57 43.60
CA ALA A 55 27.70 3.54 43.40
C ALA A 55 26.26 4.08 43.50
N SER A 56 25.98 5.03 44.41
CA SER A 56 24.66 5.66 44.49
C SER A 56 24.36 6.53 43.25
N ALA A 57 25.34 7.30 42.77
CA ALA A 57 25.21 8.09 41.55
C ALA A 57 25.08 7.21 40.29
N ALA A 58 25.82 6.09 40.26
CA ALA A 58 25.77 5.06 39.23
C ALA A 58 24.36 4.49 39.06
N LEU A 59 23.72 4.09 40.16
CA LEU A 59 22.34 3.58 40.14
C LEU A 59 21.36 4.61 39.57
N GLY A 60 21.52 5.88 39.93
CA GLY A 60 20.70 6.96 39.37
C GLY A 60 20.87 7.13 37.85
N ARG A 61 22.10 7.01 37.34
CA ARG A 61 22.38 7.05 35.89
C ARG A 61 21.79 5.84 35.16
N ILE A 62 21.95 4.64 35.73
CA ILE A 62 21.42 3.40 35.17
C ILE A 62 19.89 3.44 35.09
N ASN A 63 19.21 3.90 36.15
CA ASN A 63 17.75 4.03 36.12
C ASN A 63 17.28 4.96 34.99
N LYS A 64 17.93 6.11 34.83
CA LYS A 64 17.63 7.02 33.70
C LYS A 64 17.88 6.37 32.34
N ALA A 65 18.98 5.62 32.20
CA ALA A 65 19.26 4.89 30.97
C ALA A 65 18.18 3.83 30.67
N ILE A 66 17.73 3.10 31.69
CA ILE A 66 16.63 2.13 31.57
C ILE A 66 15.34 2.82 31.13
N ASP A 67 15.01 3.97 31.72
CA ASP A 67 13.81 4.74 31.35
C ASP A 67 13.87 5.21 29.89
N LEU A 68 15.03 5.70 29.44
CA LEU A 68 15.23 6.12 28.04
C LEU A 68 15.09 4.96 27.05
N VAL A 69 15.73 3.82 27.34
CA VAL A 69 15.62 2.62 26.50
C VAL A 69 14.18 2.12 26.48
N SER A 70 13.50 2.13 27.62
CA SER A 70 12.09 1.72 27.72
C SER A 70 11.18 2.63 26.90
N ALA A 71 11.39 3.95 26.97
CA ALA A 71 10.66 4.92 26.15
C ALA A 71 10.88 4.72 24.65
N GLU A 72 12.12 4.48 24.22
CA GLU A 72 12.44 4.20 22.81
C GLU A 72 11.79 2.88 22.36
N ARG A 73 11.80 1.83 23.20
CA ARG A 73 11.08 0.56 22.92
C ARG A 73 9.57 0.76 22.82
N SER A 74 8.97 1.58 23.69
CA SER A 74 7.54 1.92 23.61
C SER A 74 7.21 2.65 22.31
N LYS A 75 8.06 3.58 21.87
CA LYS A 75 7.92 4.27 20.58
C LYS A 75 7.99 3.28 19.42
N MET A 76 8.95 2.34 19.43
CA MET A 76 9.04 1.29 18.42
C MET A 76 7.82 0.36 18.42
N GLY A 77 7.31 -0.01 19.59
CA GLY A 77 6.07 -0.79 19.71
C GLY A 77 4.86 -0.05 19.13
N ALA A 78 4.76 1.27 19.31
CA ALA A 78 3.70 2.07 18.70
C ALA A 78 3.79 2.07 17.16
N PHE A 79 4.99 2.16 16.59
CA PHE A 79 5.19 2.03 15.15
C PHE A 79 4.82 0.64 14.64
N GLN A 80 5.21 -0.43 15.35
CA GLN A 80 4.82 -1.80 15.01
C GLN A 80 3.30 -1.97 14.97
N ASN A 81 2.58 -1.47 15.99
CA ASN A 81 1.11 -1.51 15.99
C ASN A 81 0.54 -0.78 14.77
N ARG A 82 1.02 0.43 14.47
CA ARG A 82 0.55 1.18 13.29
C ARG A 82 0.82 0.43 11.98
N LEU A 83 1.97 -0.21 11.85
CA LEU A 83 2.30 -1.04 10.68
C LEU A 83 1.36 -2.24 10.58
N GLU A 84 1.06 -2.92 11.68
CA GLU A 84 0.13 -4.05 11.70
C GLU A 84 -1.30 -3.62 11.31
N PHE A 85 -1.77 -2.48 11.82
CA PHE A 85 -3.05 -1.89 11.38
C PHE A 85 -3.04 -1.54 9.90
N ALA A 86 -1.96 -0.93 9.40
CA ALA A 86 -1.83 -0.59 7.98
C ALA A 86 -1.85 -1.85 7.10
N ILE A 87 -1.10 -2.89 7.46
CA ILE A 87 -1.08 -4.18 6.75
C ILE A 87 -2.47 -4.80 6.70
N ASN A 88 -3.17 -4.87 7.84
CA ASN A 88 -4.51 -5.43 7.89
C ASN A 88 -5.51 -4.64 7.03
N ASN A 89 -5.43 -3.31 7.07
CA ASN A 89 -6.27 -2.45 6.24
C ASN A 89 -5.97 -2.62 4.73
N LEU A 90 -4.69 -2.68 4.36
CA LEU A 90 -4.27 -2.90 2.97
C LEU A 90 -4.72 -4.27 2.46
N ARG A 91 -4.61 -5.31 3.29
CA ARG A 91 -5.07 -6.66 2.93
C ARG A 91 -6.57 -6.70 2.67
N ASN A 92 -7.36 -6.04 3.51
CA ASN A 92 -8.81 -5.93 3.32
C ASN A 92 -9.14 -5.13 2.05
N THR A 93 -8.47 -3.99 1.86
CA THR A 93 -8.65 -3.15 0.66
C THR A 93 -8.30 -3.91 -0.61
N HIS A 94 -7.19 -4.65 -0.61
CA HIS A 94 -6.77 -5.49 -1.71
C HIS A 94 -7.82 -6.56 -2.03
N SER A 95 -8.32 -7.29 -1.03
CA SER A 95 -9.39 -8.27 -1.23
C SER A 95 -10.64 -7.63 -1.85
N ASN A 96 -11.06 -6.47 -1.35
CA ASN A 96 -12.25 -5.77 -1.84
C ASN A 96 -12.08 -5.27 -3.28
N LEU A 97 -10.90 -4.74 -3.62
CA LEU A 97 -10.57 -4.29 -4.97
C LEU A 97 -10.53 -5.47 -5.94
N THR A 98 -9.83 -6.55 -5.60
CA THR A 98 -9.75 -7.76 -6.44
C THR A 98 -11.13 -8.37 -6.68
N SER A 99 -11.99 -8.44 -5.65
CA SER A 99 -13.37 -8.91 -5.84
C SER A 99 -14.21 -7.98 -6.72
N SER A 100 -13.98 -6.67 -6.65
CA SER A 100 -14.68 -5.69 -7.49
C SER A 100 -14.19 -5.75 -8.93
N GLU A 101 -12.88 -5.90 -9.15
CA GLU A 101 -12.28 -6.12 -10.46
C GLU A 101 -12.81 -7.41 -11.10
N SER A 102 -12.87 -8.52 -10.35
CA SER A 102 -13.47 -9.77 -10.83
C SER A 102 -14.91 -9.55 -11.29
N ARG A 103 -15.76 -8.91 -10.47
CA ARG A 103 -17.16 -8.66 -10.85
C ARG A 103 -17.29 -7.81 -12.12
N ILE A 104 -16.46 -6.79 -12.27
CA ILE A 104 -16.48 -5.93 -13.47
C ILE A 104 -16.04 -6.75 -14.68
N ARG A 105 -14.88 -7.42 -14.60
CA ARG A 105 -14.35 -8.24 -15.69
C ARG A 105 -15.31 -9.37 -16.07
N ASP A 106 -15.90 -10.06 -15.09
CA ASP A 106 -16.83 -11.15 -15.31
C ASP A 106 -18.14 -10.66 -15.95
N ALA A 107 -18.64 -9.49 -15.56
CA ALA A 107 -19.81 -8.87 -16.17
C ALA A 107 -19.55 -8.45 -17.63
N ASP A 108 -18.38 -7.87 -17.90
CA ASP A 108 -17.98 -7.48 -19.25
C ASP A 108 -17.79 -8.70 -20.16
N ILE A 109 -17.16 -9.77 -19.67
CA ILE A 109 -17.03 -11.04 -20.40
C ILE A 109 -18.42 -11.65 -20.66
N ALA A 110 -19.33 -11.62 -19.69
CA ALA A 110 -20.68 -12.13 -19.89
C ALA A 110 -21.44 -11.35 -20.98
N MET A 111 -21.30 -10.02 -21.03
CA MET A 111 -21.87 -9.20 -22.11
C MET A 111 -21.28 -9.55 -23.46
N GLU A 112 -19.96 -9.65 -23.59
CA GLU A 112 -19.29 -10.04 -24.83
C GLU A 112 -19.74 -11.44 -25.31
N MET A 113 -19.90 -12.39 -24.39
CA MET A 113 -20.39 -13.74 -24.71
C MET A 113 -21.85 -13.73 -25.20
N ILE A 114 -22.71 -12.86 -24.67
CA ILE A 114 -24.07 -12.67 -25.16
C ILE A 114 -24.05 -12.10 -26.58
N GLU A 115 -23.21 -11.09 -26.84
CA GLU A 115 -23.09 -10.50 -28.18
C GLU A 115 -22.52 -11.48 -29.19
N PHE A 116 -21.47 -12.22 -28.82
CA PHE A 116 -20.91 -13.31 -29.61
C PHE A 116 -21.96 -14.37 -29.95
N THR A 117 -22.74 -14.82 -28.95
CA THR A 117 -23.83 -15.80 -29.14
C THR A 117 -24.93 -15.25 -30.04
N ARG A 118 -25.34 -13.98 -29.86
CA ARG A 118 -26.31 -13.30 -30.72
C ARG A 118 -25.83 -13.26 -32.16
N ASN A 119 -24.57 -12.87 -32.39
CA ASN A 119 -23.98 -12.82 -33.72
C ASN A 119 -23.90 -14.21 -34.37
N GLN A 120 -23.58 -15.24 -33.59
CA GLN A 120 -23.57 -16.62 -34.07
C GLN A 120 -24.97 -17.11 -34.47
N ILE A 121 -26.01 -16.77 -33.68
CA ILE A 121 -27.41 -17.09 -34.00
C ILE A 121 -27.85 -16.34 -35.25
N ILE A 122 -27.51 -15.05 -35.39
CA ILE A 122 -27.84 -14.26 -36.60
C ILE A 122 -27.14 -14.84 -37.82
N SER A 123 -25.87 -15.24 -37.71
CA SER A 123 -25.12 -15.87 -38.80
C SER A 123 -25.75 -17.20 -39.25
N GLN A 124 -26.09 -18.09 -38.30
CA GLN A 124 -26.78 -19.35 -38.60
C GLN A 124 -28.21 -19.14 -39.12
N SER A 125 -28.92 -18.15 -38.59
CA SER A 125 -30.26 -17.79 -39.05
C SER A 125 -30.22 -17.16 -40.44
N GLY A 126 -29.20 -16.36 -40.76
CA GLY A 126 -28.96 -15.80 -42.09
C GLY A 126 -28.70 -16.88 -43.14
N THR A 127 -27.90 -17.90 -42.82
CA THR A 127 -27.67 -19.03 -43.73
C THR A 127 -28.92 -19.89 -43.91
N ALA A 128 -29.67 -20.17 -42.83
CA ALA A 128 -30.95 -20.89 -42.91
C ALA A 128 -32.03 -20.08 -43.66
N MET A 129 -32.11 -18.76 -43.46
CA MET A 129 -33.01 -17.86 -44.18
C MET A 129 -32.66 -17.76 -45.66
N LEU A 130 -31.37 -17.72 -46.02
CA LEU A 130 -30.93 -17.78 -47.42
C LEU A 130 -31.33 -19.11 -48.07
N ALA A 131 -31.16 -20.23 -47.36
CA ALA A 131 -31.59 -21.54 -47.84
C ALA A 131 -33.12 -21.60 -48.03
N GLN A 132 -33.90 -21.08 -47.09
CA GLN A 132 -35.36 -21.00 -47.19
C GLN A 132 -35.81 -20.08 -48.33
N ALA A 133 -35.20 -18.89 -48.46
CA ALA A 133 -35.49 -17.94 -49.54
C ALA A 133 -35.17 -18.50 -50.93
N ASN A 134 -34.17 -19.39 -51.05
CA ASN A 134 -33.88 -20.10 -52.30
C ASN A 134 -34.87 -21.23 -52.63
N MET A 135 -35.60 -21.77 -51.64
CA MET A 135 -36.62 -22.80 -51.86
C MET A 135 -38.00 -22.21 -52.20
N VAL A 136 -38.32 -21.00 -51.74
CA VAL A 136 -39.60 -20.33 -52.03
C VAL A 136 -39.90 -20.19 -53.54
N PRO A 137 -38.94 -19.82 -54.42
CA PRO A 137 -39.17 -19.75 -55.88
C PRO A 137 -39.55 -21.08 -56.53
N GLN A 138 -39.09 -22.22 -55.98
CA GLN A 138 -39.37 -23.55 -56.56
C GLN A 138 -40.83 -23.98 -56.34
N GLY A 139 -41.45 -23.57 -55.23
CA GLY A 139 -42.88 -23.81 -54.99
C GLY A 139 -43.79 -23.01 -55.92
N VAL A 140 -43.36 -21.82 -56.34
CA VAL A 140 -44.12 -21.00 -57.29
C VAL A 140 -44.04 -21.57 -58.72
N LEU A 141 -42.92 -22.19 -59.10
CA LEU A 141 -42.80 -22.89 -60.39
C LEU A 141 -43.74 -24.11 -60.52
N GLN A 142 -44.16 -24.70 -59.40
CA GLN A 142 -45.12 -25.80 -59.35
C GLN A 142 -46.57 -25.33 -59.52
N LEU A 143 -46.86 -24.05 -59.24
CA LEU A 143 -48.17 -23.41 -59.43
C LEU A 143 -48.35 -22.81 -60.83
N LEU A 144 -47.28 -22.75 -61.63
CA LEU A 144 -47.27 -22.23 -63.01
C LEU A 144 -47.19 -23.33 -64.09
N GLN A 145 -47.34 -24.60 -63.70
CA GLN A 145 -47.49 -25.76 -64.60
C GLN A 145 -48.90 -26.31 -64.56
#